data_AF-A3WS11-F1
#
_entry.id   AF-A3WS11-F1
#
_cell.length_a   1.000
_cell.length_b   1.000
_cell.length_c   1.000
_cell.angle_alpha   90.00
_cell.angle_beta   90.00
_cell.angle_gamma   90.00
#
_symmetry.space_group_name_H-M   'P 1'
#
loop_
_entity.id
_entity.type
_entity.pdbx_description
1 polymer ?
#
loop_
_entity_poly.entity_id
_entity_poly.type
_entity_poly.pdbx_seq_one_letter_code
_entity_poly.pdbx_strand_id
1 'polypeptide(L)'
;MSREIKQLSDLCGDESFVLNHVLDTISTERLELNGEQWLQLATVLSHQTSHSASRDALENFLSGPAAGLADQIGEGAYKPDFKISDERELLVGIIWHLLGDDDAYIKWSIARALPLFVSLGLIDDLNALLAQFDRREVPALKTESYNLSFQNSQQWLLMGLARAALIHGAKLAPLKPRLFQLAARNDVHILNKRHILRCLRNIGCEAADIANLAQEVEVDPKGIAVVKGSWPKHVPAKSGFSFDYEFNKSEISHLARVFHISDGQCVDAIAHEIQRIWPSATNMDAFPGHDRYRKERTDRYEYYREHVQKHALLSAATTLRQSHPVARQSYDEDPASPFELWLNDYDVTFKDGSWLSDHKDQEPEVCGRSLLGPRVKNVESLIPTPVIFESLGILNIAESAMLPIYGQWKSPDGVYVRIETALGKPRGIVGLCQKFVRRADHDLWLPLFLHDGFDDPYRQASPFEPVVWVLENYSIGVDSREKIATDGVASRPRLGVKLLKAFGLIPDKDFREWITSHNELAMRSQVWGGDGYLTRTTTGAVIETKMVRFYGRRKTGWTGHYL
;
A
#
# COMPACT_ATOMS: atom_id res chain seq x y z
N MET A 1 26.92 -2.14 -18.43
CA MET A 1 27.70 -3.04 -19.30
C MET A 1 26.79 -3.80 -20.27
N SER A 2 25.73 -4.45 -19.81
CA SER A 2 24.80 -5.21 -20.70
C SER A 2 24.10 -4.34 -21.75
N ARG A 3 23.74 -3.09 -21.41
CA ARG A 3 23.16 -2.12 -22.35
C ARG A 3 24.12 -1.74 -23.47
N GLU A 4 25.38 -1.50 -23.12
CA GLU A 4 26.43 -1.12 -24.05
C GLU A 4 26.78 -2.27 -25.00
N ILE A 5 26.87 -3.50 -24.47
CA ILE A 5 27.03 -4.72 -25.28
C ILE A 5 25.87 -4.85 -26.26
N LYS A 6 24.62 -4.71 -25.78
CA LYS A 6 23.44 -4.78 -26.65
C LYS A 6 23.45 -3.71 -27.75
N GLN A 7 23.78 -2.47 -27.42
CA GLN A 7 23.88 -1.39 -28.40
C GLN A 7 24.95 -1.65 -29.46
N LEU A 8 26.10 -2.22 -29.06
CA LEU A 8 27.16 -2.62 -29.98
C LEU A 8 26.75 -3.82 -30.84
N SER A 9 26.06 -4.80 -30.25
CA SER A 9 25.51 -5.95 -30.98
C SER A 9 24.47 -5.52 -32.02
N ASP A 10 23.56 -4.62 -31.65
CA ASP A 10 22.54 -4.05 -32.56
C ASP A 10 23.20 -3.23 -33.69
N LEU A 11 24.27 -2.50 -33.39
CA LEU A 11 25.04 -1.73 -34.37
C LEU A 11 25.80 -2.64 -35.35
N CYS A 12 26.39 -3.73 -34.85
CA CYS A 12 27.21 -4.65 -35.64
C CYS A 12 26.38 -5.72 -36.37
N GLY A 13 25.15 -5.97 -35.92
CA GLY A 13 24.30 -7.06 -36.43
C GLY A 13 24.79 -8.47 -36.05
N ASP A 14 25.78 -8.58 -35.16
CA ASP A 14 26.41 -9.83 -34.75
C ASP A 14 26.79 -9.76 -33.26
N GLU A 15 25.92 -10.33 -32.42
CA GLU A 15 26.11 -10.35 -30.97
C GLU A 15 27.25 -11.28 -30.54
N SER A 16 27.48 -12.38 -31.25
CA SER A 16 28.55 -13.33 -30.94
C SER A 16 29.92 -12.70 -31.19
N PHE A 17 30.06 -11.92 -32.27
CA PHE A 17 31.27 -11.15 -32.55
C PHE A 17 31.60 -10.15 -31.42
N VAL A 18 30.61 -9.36 -30.99
CA VAL A 18 30.80 -8.36 -29.93
C VAL A 18 31.17 -9.03 -28.60
N LEU A 19 30.49 -10.13 -28.24
CA LEU A 19 30.79 -10.86 -27.00
C LEU A 19 32.19 -11.48 -27.01
N ASN A 20 32.60 -12.09 -28.12
CA ASN A 20 33.95 -12.63 -28.25
C ASN A 20 35.00 -11.54 -28.07
N HIS A 21 34.77 -10.36 -28.64
CA HIS A 21 35.68 -9.22 -28.46
C HIS A 21 35.71 -8.72 -27.02
N VAL A 22 34.55 -8.61 -26.36
CA VAL A 22 34.48 -8.24 -24.94
C VAL A 22 35.24 -9.24 -24.06
N LEU A 23 35.02 -10.54 -24.28
CA LEU A 23 35.73 -11.60 -23.54
C LEU A 23 37.23 -11.57 -23.80
N ASP A 24 37.64 -11.38 -25.05
CA ASP A 24 39.05 -11.29 -25.44
C ASP A 24 39.72 -10.06 -24.84
N THR A 25 39.05 -8.90 -24.82
CA THR A 25 39.53 -7.70 -24.13
C THR A 25 39.66 -7.92 -22.63
N ILE A 26 38.65 -8.51 -21.97
CA ILE A 26 38.70 -8.82 -20.53
C ILE A 26 39.90 -9.73 -20.22
N SER A 27 40.09 -10.78 -21.03
CA SER A 27 41.17 -11.75 -20.87
C SER A 27 42.55 -11.12 -21.12
N THR A 28 42.69 -10.40 -22.23
CA THR A 28 43.95 -9.84 -22.69
C THR A 28 44.41 -8.67 -21.83
N GLU A 29 43.50 -7.76 -21.50
CA GLU A 29 43.79 -6.58 -20.67
C GLU A 29 43.73 -6.87 -19.17
N ARG A 30 43.31 -8.07 -18.77
CA ARG A 30 43.14 -8.49 -17.37
C ARG A 30 42.28 -7.51 -16.57
N LEU A 31 41.14 -7.12 -17.14
CA LEU A 31 40.24 -6.18 -16.50
C LEU A 31 39.66 -6.78 -15.21
N GLU A 32 39.75 -6.04 -14.11
CA GLU A 32 39.08 -6.39 -12.86
C GLU A 32 37.62 -5.95 -12.94
N LEU A 33 36.72 -6.92 -13.02
CA LEU A 33 35.27 -6.69 -12.98
C LEU A 33 34.74 -6.91 -11.56
N ASN A 34 33.85 -6.03 -11.12
CA ASN A 34 33.11 -6.23 -9.87
C ASN A 34 31.98 -7.26 -10.05
N GLY A 35 31.35 -7.69 -8.95
CA GLY A 35 30.32 -8.72 -8.97
C GLY A 35 29.11 -8.39 -9.86
N GLU A 36 28.67 -7.12 -9.89
CA GLU A 36 27.58 -6.69 -10.76
C GLU A 36 27.94 -6.79 -12.24
N GLN A 37 29.17 -6.40 -12.61
CA GLN A 37 29.67 -6.48 -13.98
C GLN A 37 29.80 -7.94 -14.45
N TRP A 38 30.27 -8.85 -13.58
CA TRP A 38 30.29 -10.28 -13.87
C TRP A 38 28.89 -10.85 -14.08
N LEU A 39 27.91 -10.46 -13.26
CA LEU A 39 26.51 -10.89 -13.42
C LEU A 39 25.88 -10.34 -14.70
N GLN A 40 26.14 -9.08 -15.03
CA GLN A 40 25.69 -8.48 -16.30
C GLN A 40 26.28 -9.23 -17.50
N LEU A 41 27.57 -9.57 -17.47
CA LEU A 41 28.22 -10.35 -18.54
C LEU A 41 27.66 -11.77 -18.64
N ALA A 42 27.49 -12.46 -17.50
CA ALA A 42 26.91 -13.80 -17.46
C ALA A 42 25.47 -13.83 -18.00
N THR A 43 24.68 -12.79 -17.72
CA THR A 43 23.32 -12.63 -18.26
C THR A 43 23.34 -12.57 -19.79
N VAL A 44 24.24 -11.77 -20.37
CA VAL A 44 24.32 -11.67 -21.84
C VAL A 44 24.85 -12.97 -22.46
N LEU A 45 25.85 -13.61 -21.86
CA LEU A 45 26.37 -14.91 -22.30
C LEU A 45 25.32 -16.03 -22.25
N SER A 46 24.39 -15.97 -21.30
CA SER A 46 23.34 -16.99 -21.16
C SER A 46 22.44 -17.12 -22.38
N HIS A 47 22.29 -16.05 -23.18
CA HIS A 47 21.51 -16.06 -24.42
C HIS A 47 22.24 -16.71 -25.60
N GLN A 48 23.57 -16.81 -25.52
CA GLN A 48 24.46 -17.24 -26.61
C GLN A 48 25.14 -18.59 -26.31
N THR A 49 24.94 -19.12 -25.11
CA THR A 49 25.48 -20.41 -24.67
C THR A 49 24.45 -21.52 -24.85
N SER A 50 24.93 -22.73 -25.11
CA SER A 50 24.07 -23.91 -25.16
C SER A 50 23.59 -24.30 -23.76
N HIS A 51 22.43 -24.97 -23.66
CA HIS A 51 21.92 -25.49 -22.38
C HIS A 51 22.94 -26.37 -21.65
N SER A 52 23.73 -27.17 -22.39
CA SER A 52 24.80 -27.98 -21.80
C SER A 52 25.94 -27.12 -21.26
N ALA A 53 26.37 -26.08 -21.97
CA ALA A 53 27.42 -25.18 -21.49
C ALA A 53 27.00 -24.44 -20.20
N SER A 54 25.75 -24.00 -20.12
CA SER A 54 25.21 -23.35 -18.91
C SER A 54 25.12 -24.32 -17.74
N ARG A 55 24.72 -25.58 -17.98
CA ARG A 55 24.70 -26.64 -16.97
C ARG A 55 26.12 -26.96 -16.50
N ASP A 56 27.06 -27.17 -17.42
CA ASP A 56 28.45 -27.51 -17.11
C ASP A 56 29.13 -26.37 -16.34
N ALA A 57 28.85 -25.10 -16.70
CA ALA A 57 29.32 -23.94 -15.96
C ALA A 57 28.77 -23.91 -14.53
N LEU A 58 27.48 -24.19 -14.34
CA LEU A 58 26.87 -24.28 -13.01
C LEU A 58 27.46 -25.45 -12.21
N GLU A 59 27.57 -26.64 -12.79
CA GLU A 59 28.17 -27.81 -12.15
C GLU A 59 29.64 -27.54 -11.76
N ASN A 60 30.43 -26.92 -12.64
CA ASN A 60 31.82 -26.53 -12.34
C ASN A 60 31.90 -25.46 -11.25
N PHE A 61 30.99 -24.48 -11.24
CA PHE A 61 30.91 -23.48 -10.16
C PHE A 61 30.60 -24.13 -8.81
N LEU A 62 29.60 -25.02 -8.79
CA LEU A 62 29.17 -25.75 -7.59
C LEU A 62 30.16 -26.85 -7.14
N SER A 63 31.05 -27.30 -8.03
CA SER A 63 32.08 -28.31 -7.74
C SER A 63 33.47 -27.70 -7.48
N GLY A 64 33.63 -26.41 -7.77
CA GLY A 64 34.90 -25.70 -7.68
C GLY A 64 35.19 -25.14 -6.27
N PRO A 65 36.32 -24.42 -6.10
CA PRO A 65 36.69 -23.79 -4.82
C PRO A 65 35.62 -22.83 -4.27
N ALA A 66 34.76 -22.28 -5.14
CA ALA A 66 33.61 -21.46 -4.76
C ALA A 66 32.56 -22.23 -3.95
N ALA A 67 32.50 -23.56 -4.06
CA ALA A 67 31.61 -24.40 -3.25
C ALA A 67 31.89 -24.26 -1.75
N GLY A 68 33.16 -24.12 -1.36
CA GLY A 68 33.57 -23.88 0.02
C GLY A 68 33.51 -22.40 0.44
N LEU A 69 33.28 -21.48 -0.49
CA LEU A 69 33.06 -20.07 -0.15
C LEU A 69 31.74 -19.92 0.61
N ALA A 70 30.72 -20.71 0.25
CA ALA A 70 29.45 -20.79 0.96
C ALA A 70 29.63 -21.15 2.45
N ASP A 71 30.60 -22.03 2.77
CA ASP A 71 30.92 -22.39 4.15
C ASP A 71 31.58 -21.24 4.94
N GLN A 72 32.09 -20.22 4.25
CA GLN A 72 32.81 -19.07 4.82
C GLN A 72 31.99 -17.76 4.81
N ILE A 73 30.79 -17.76 4.21
CA ILE A 73 29.91 -16.60 4.09
C ILE A 73 28.50 -16.94 4.61
N GLY A 74 27.80 -15.96 5.19
CA GLY A 74 26.43 -16.17 5.66
C GLY A 74 26.32 -17.13 6.84
N GLU A 75 25.59 -18.24 6.67
CA GLU A 75 25.23 -19.19 7.74
C GLU A 75 26.33 -20.21 8.07
N GLY A 76 27.41 -20.21 7.29
CA GLY A 76 28.58 -21.07 7.44
C GLY A 76 28.36 -22.49 6.92
N ALA A 77 29.24 -23.41 7.30
CA ALA A 77 29.18 -24.80 6.87
C ALA A 77 27.85 -25.49 7.20
N TYR A 78 27.45 -26.46 6.37
CA TYR A 78 26.21 -27.22 6.56
C TYR A 78 26.10 -27.83 7.98
N LYS A 79 24.95 -27.62 8.63
CA LYS A 79 24.61 -28.18 9.94
C LYS A 79 23.45 -29.17 9.82
N PRO A 80 23.36 -30.20 10.68
CA PRO A 80 22.23 -31.12 10.71
C PRO A 80 20.86 -30.42 10.84
N ASP A 81 20.84 -29.24 11.47
CA ASP A 81 19.63 -28.41 11.65
C ASP A 81 19.10 -27.84 10.33
N PHE A 82 19.90 -27.82 9.26
CA PHE A 82 19.49 -27.42 7.90
C PHE A 82 18.82 -28.57 7.13
N LYS A 83 18.76 -29.77 7.70
CA LYS A 83 18.15 -30.91 7.05
C LYS A 83 16.66 -30.68 6.89
N ILE A 84 16.18 -30.71 5.65
CA ILE A 84 14.76 -30.65 5.33
C ILE A 84 14.35 -31.96 4.68
N SER A 85 13.25 -32.53 5.16
CA SER A 85 12.83 -33.89 4.80
C SER A 85 11.83 -33.90 3.65
N ASP A 86 11.17 -32.77 3.40
CA ASP A 86 10.05 -32.65 2.47
C ASP A 86 10.00 -31.26 1.82
N GLU A 87 9.63 -31.18 0.55
CA GLU A 87 9.59 -29.92 -0.22
C GLU A 87 8.54 -28.95 0.32
N ARG A 88 7.37 -29.46 0.74
CA ARG A 88 6.33 -28.63 1.33
C ARG A 88 6.77 -28.10 2.69
N GLU A 89 7.48 -28.89 3.49
CA GLU A 89 8.10 -28.41 4.74
C GLU A 89 9.05 -27.23 4.50
N LEU A 90 9.92 -27.33 3.49
CA LEU A 90 10.81 -26.25 3.07
C LEU A 90 10.02 -25.00 2.67
N LEU A 91 9.08 -25.15 1.74
CA LEU A 91 8.28 -24.04 1.20
C LEU A 91 7.50 -23.32 2.31
N VAL A 92 6.80 -24.08 3.16
CA VAL A 92 6.05 -23.54 4.29
C VAL A 92 6.97 -22.87 5.30
N GLY A 93 8.14 -23.44 5.58
CA GLY A 93 9.14 -22.86 6.47
C GLY A 93 9.68 -21.53 5.97
N ILE A 94 10.04 -21.44 4.68
CA ILE A 94 10.48 -20.20 4.04
C ILE A 94 9.39 -19.13 4.12
N ILE A 95 8.17 -19.46 3.68
CA ILE A 95 7.07 -18.47 3.65
C ILE A 95 6.76 -17.97 5.06
N TRP A 96 6.69 -18.88 6.05
CA TRP A 96 6.45 -18.50 7.45
C TRP A 96 7.53 -17.56 7.98
N HIS A 97 8.80 -17.86 7.66
CA HIS A 97 9.94 -17.03 8.05
C HIS A 97 9.85 -15.63 7.42
N LEU A 98 9.64 -15.55 6.10
CA LEU A 98 9.61 -14.28 5.36
C LEU A 98 8.36 -13.42 5.67
N LEU A 99 7.26 -14.01 6.14
CA LEU A 99 6.13 -13.23 6.66
C LEU A 99 6.45 -12.52 7.99
N GLY A 100 7.51 -12.97 8.68
CA GLY A 100 8.05 -12.36 9.90
C GLY A 100 9.30 -11.51 9.66
N ASP A 101 9.66 -11.23 8.41
CA ASP A 101 10.88 -10.51 8.05
C ASP A 101 10.94 -9.09 8.62
N ASP A 102 12.14 -8.55 8.85
CA ASP A 102 12.29 -7.17 9.32
C ASP A 102 12.03 -6.15 8.19
N ASP A 103 12.25 -6.53 6.93
CA ASP A 103 11.89 -5.74 5.75
C ASP A 103 10.39 -5.94 5.39
N ALA A 104 9.60 -4.89 5.61
CA ALA A 104 8.21 -4.81 5.22
C ALA A 104 7.99 -5.05 3.73
N TYR A 105 8.95 -4.74 2.84
CA TYR A 105 8.79 -5.06 1.41
C TYR A 105 8.81 -6.57 1.14
N ILE A 106 9.58 -7.33 1.90
CA ILE A 106 9.56 -8.79 1.85
C ILE A 106 8.19 -9.27 2.33
N LYS A 107 7.74 -8.82 3.51
CA LYS A 107 6.42 -9.17 4.07
C LYS A 107 5.28 -8.86 3.10
N TRP A 108 5.25 -7.66 2.51
CA TRP A 108 4.29 -7.27 1.47
C TRP A 108 4.32 -8.20 0.26
N SER A 109 5.51 -8.50 -0.24
CA SER A 109 5.67 -9.34 -1.44
C SER A 109 5.16 -10.76 -1.20
N ILE A 110 5.45 -11.34 -0.04
CA ILE A 110 5.01 -12.69 0.31
C ILE A 110 3.50 -12.74 0.58
N ALA A 111 2.95 -11.79 1.35
CA ALA A 111 1.51 -11.71 1.57
C ALA A 111 0.73 -11.48 0.27
N ARG A 112 1.27 -10.66 -0.65
CA ARG A 112 0.67 -10.42 -1.98
C ARG A 112 0.66 -11.67 -2.86
N ALA A 113 1.60 -12.59 -2.65
CA ALA A 113 1.71 -13.82 -3.43
C ALA A 113 0.67 -14.88 -3.04
N LEU A 114 0.06 -14.83 -1.85
CA LEU A 114 -0.88 -15.88 -1.40
C LEU A 114 -2.08 -16.14 -2.33
N PRO A 115 -2.71 -15.15 -2.98
CA PRO A 115 -3.72 -15.41 -4.02
C PRO A 115 -3.19 -16.21 -5.22
N LEU A 116 -1.90 -16.06 -5.58
CA LEU A 116 -1.29 -16.87 -6.63
C LEU A 116 -1.20 -18.34 -6.24
N PHE A 117 -0.95 -18.66 -4.97
CA PHE A 117 -0.94 -20.04 -4.47
C PHE A 117 -2.33 -20.69 -4.68
N VAL A 118 -3.40 -19.93 -4.45
CA VAL A 118 -4.77 -20.39 -4.71
C VAL A 118 -5.02 -20.59 -6.21
N SER A 119 -4.48 -19.71 -7.06
CA SER A 119 -4.57 -19.85 -8.51
C SER A 119 -3.81 -21.07 -9.04
N LEU A 120 -2.70 -21.43 -8.40
CA LEU A 120 -1.88 -22.62 -8.70
C LEU A 120 -2.42 -23.91 -8.06
N GLY A 121 -3.49 -23.85 -7.25
CA GLY A 121 -4.08 -25.03 -6.61
C GLY A 121 -3.35 -25.52 -5.36
N LEU A 122 -2.45 -24.72 -4.77
CA LEU A 122 -1.63 -25.05 -3.60
C LEU A 122 -2.40 -24.90 -2.27
N ILE A 123 -3.64 -25.39 -2.21
CA ILE A 123 -4.52 -25.21 -1.05
C ILE A 123 -4.02 -26.00 0.16
N ASP A 124 -3.45 -27.18 -0.06
CA ASP A 124 -2.86 -28.00 1.00
C ASP A 124 -1.65 -27.31 1.62
N ASP A 125 -0.82 -26.65 0.81
CA ASP A 125 0.34 -25.89 1.27
C ASP A 125 -0.07 -24.65 2.06
N LEU A 126 -1.13 -23.94 1.63
CA LEU A 126 -1.72 -22.85 2.42
C LEU A 126 -2.30 -23.35 3.75
N ASN A 127 -2.93 -24.53 3.75
CA ASN A 127 -3.40 -25.14 4.99
C ASN A 127 -2.22 -25.50 5.89
N ALA A 128 -1.15 -26.10 5.36
CA ALA A 128 0.07 -26.43 6.08
C ALA A 128 0.79 -25.19 6.63
N LEU A 129 0.78 -24.08 5.89
CA LEU A 129 1.26 -22.78 6.33
C LEU A 129 0.43 -22.22 7.49
N LEU A 130 -0.91 -22.29 7.40
CA LEU A 130 -1.78 -21.91 8.52
C LEU A 130 -1.59 -22.83 9.75
N ALA A 131 -1.09 -24.05 9.56
CA ALA A 131 -0.70 -24.94 10.66
C ALA A 131 0.51 -24.42 11.45
N GLN A 132 1.34 -23.55 10.86
CA GLN A 132 2.51 -22.98 11.51
C GLN A 132 2.18 -21.85 12.49
N PHE A 133 0.90 -21.55 12.74
CA PHE A 133 0.48 -20.36 13.48
C PHE A 133 1.17 -20.20 14.85
N ASP A 134 1.48 -21.30 15.53
CA ASP A 134 2.16 -21.30 16.84
C ASP A 134 3.69 -21.40 16.77
N ARG A 135 4.26 -21.51 15.57
CA ARG A 135 5.69 -21.70 15.35
C ARG A 135 6.46 -20.40 15.57
N ARG A 136 7.33 -20.40 16.57
CA ARG A 136 8.13 -19.24 16.96
C ARG A 136 9.50 -19.15 16.31
N GLU A 137 9.97 -20.24 15.70
CA GLU A 137 11.24 -20.30 14.99
C GLU A 137 11.20 -21.33 13.86
N VAL A 138 12.03 -21.12 12.84
CA VAL A 138 12.29 -22.11 11.78
C VAL A 138 13.76 -22.52 11.91
N PRO A 139 14.08 -23.65 12.55
CA PRO A 139 15.46 -24.01 12.88
C PRO A 139 16.40 -24.01 11.67
N ALA A 140 15.93 -24.49 10.52
CA ALA A 140 16.69 -24.52 9.28
C ALA A 140 17.01 -23.13 8.70
N LEU A 141 16.34 -22.07 9.15
CA LEU A 141 16.52 -20.68 8.70
C LEU A 141 16.94 -19.75 9.85
N LYS A 142 17.43 -20.33 10.95
CA LYS A 142 17.81 -19.56 12.14
C LYS A 142 19.23 -19.06 12.00
N THR A 143 19.43 -17.75 12.18
CA THR A 143 20.76 -17.14 12.27
C THR A 143 21.00 -16.58 13.68
N GLU A 144 22.26 -16.43 14.09
CA GLU A 144 22.60 -15.97 15.45
C GLU A 144 22.15 -14.53 15.74
N SER A 145 22.03 -13.71 14.70
CA SER A 145 21.69 -12.29 14.80
C SER A 145 20.21 -11.98 14.55
N TYR A 146 19.38 -12.99 14.24
CA TYR A 146 18.01 -12.79 13.80
C TYR A 146 17.00 -13.60 14.61
N ASN A 147 16.03 -12.89 15.18
CA ASN A 147 14.90 -13.49 15.85
C ASN A 147 13.67 -13.42 14.95
N LEU A 148 13.00 -14.55 14.73
CA LEU A 148 11.77 -14.58 13.95
C LEU A 148 10.65 -13.82 14.68
N SER A 149 10.19 -12.72 14.09
CA SER A 149 9.00 -11.98 14.54
C SER A 149 7.72 -12.78 14.24
N PHE A 150 7.50 -13.88 14.96
CA PHE A 150 6.45 -14.85 14.63
C PHE A 150 5.02 -14.26 14.67
N GLN A 151 4.75 -13.25 15.50
CA GLN A 151 3.43 -12.60 15.51
C GLN A 151 3.23 -11.71 14.26
N ASN A 152 4.31 -11.20 13.63
CA ASN A 152 4.22 -10.65 12.29
C ASN A 152 3.86 -11.76 11.31
N SER A 153 4.54 -12.92 11.36
CA SER A 153 4.18 -14.05 10.49
C SER A 153 2.68 -14.39 10.58
N GLN A 154 2.12 -14.41 11.79
CA GLN A 154 0.67 -14.58 12.03
C GLN A 154 -0.17 -13.49 11.36
N GLN A 155 0.13 -12.21 11.61
CA GLN A 155 -0.65 -11.07 11.10
C GLN A 155 -0.60 -11.02 9.57
N TRP A 156 0.59 -11.10 8.98
CA TRP A 156 0.80 -11.00 7.54
C TRP A 156 0.24 -12.20 6.78
N LEU A 157 0.30 -13.41 7.37
CA LEU A 157 -0.40 -14.57 6.82
C LEU A 157 -1.91 -14.32 6.73
N LEU A 158 -2.53 -13.89 7.83
CA LEU A 158 -3.97 -13.66 7.88
C LEU A 158 -4.41 -12.50 6.98
N MET A 159 -3.62 -11.44 6.90
CA MET A 159 -3.87 -10.30 6.01
C MET A 159 -3.82 -10.74 4.53
N GLY A 160 -2.79 -11.50 4.13
CA GLY A 160 -2.70 -12.03 2.78
C GLY A 160 -3.78 -13.07 2.45
N LEU A 161 -4.17 -13.92 3.40
CA LEU A 161 -5.29 -14.87 3.25
C LEU A 161 -6.63 -14.16 3.12
N ALA A 162 -6.85 -13.04 3.83
CA ALA A 162 -8.07 -12.24 3.70
C ALA A 162 -8.22 -11.68 2.28
N ARG A 163 -7.12 -11.18 1.71
CA ARG A 163 -7.07 -10.75 0.32
C ARG A 163 -7.23 -11.92 -0.67
N ALA A 164 -6.62 -13.07 -0.40
CA ALA A 164 -6.80 -14.27 -1.22
C ALA A 164 -8.25 -14.77 -1.21
N ALA A 165 -8.92 -14.71 -0.07
CA ALA A 165 -10.35 -15.02 0.05
C ALA A 165 -11.21 -14.01 -0.69
N LEU A 166 -10.87 -12.72 -0.68
CA LEU A 166 -11.59 -11.71 -1.47
C LEU A 166 -11.58 -12.04 -2.97
N ILE A 167 -10.44 -12.53 -3.49
CA ILE A 167 -10.26 -12.82 -4.92
C ILE A 167 -10.79 -14.22 -5.30
N HIS A 168 -10.61 -15.22 -4.42
CA HIS A 168 -10.82 -16.64 -4.74
C HIS A 168 -11.72 -17.39 -3.74
N GLY A 169 -12.56 -16.68 -3.00
CA GLY A 169 -13.35 -17.16 -1.85
C GLY A 169 -13.70 -18.64 -1.83
N ALA A 170 -14.49 -19.11 -2.80
CA ALA A 170 -14.97 -20.50 -2.86
C ALA A 170 -13.83 -21.55 -2.84
N LYS A 171 -12.66 -21.25 -3.45
CA LYS A 171 -11.51 -22.16 -3.48
C LYS A 171 -10.85 -22.34 -2.12
N LEU A 172 -11.04 -21.38 -1.20
CA LEU A 172 -10.47 -21.41 0.15
C LEU A 172 -11.41 -22.04 1.19
N ALA A 173 -12.56 -22.58 0.78
CA ALA A 173 -13.45 -23.34 1.66
C ALA A 173 -12.77 -24.43 2.51
N PRO A 174 -11.74 -25.16 2.02
CA PRO A 174 -11.01 -26.14 2.83
C PRO A 174 -10.30 -25.55 4.07
N LEU A 175 -10.01 -24.25 4.10
CA LEU A 175 -9.36 -23.60 5.25
C LEU A 175 -10.33 -23.26 6.39
N LYS A 176 -11.65 -23.31 6.16
CA LYS A 176 -12.68 -22.93 7.16
C LYS A 176 -12.45 -23.55 8.55
N PRO A 177 -12.21 -24.88 8.69
CA PRO A 177 -12.09 -25.48 10.02
C PRO A 177 -10.98 -24.86 10.86
N ARG A 178 -9.81 -24.61 10.25
CA ARG A 178 -8.66 -24.02 10.94
C ARG A 178 -8.86 -22.53 11.22
N LEU A 179 -9.52 -21.80 10.31
CA LEU A 179 -9.91 -20.41 10.54
C LEU A 179 -10.87 -20.27 11.73
N PHE A 180 -11.87 -21.15 11.85
CA PHE A 180 -12.77 -21.16 13.02
C PHE A 180 -12.04 -21.54 14.31
N GLN A 181 -11.11 -22.51 14.26
CA GLN A 181 -10.27 -22.86 15.41
C GLN A 181 -9.44 -21.65 15.88
N LEU A 182 -8.83 -20.90 14.97
CA LEU A 182 -8.08 -19.69 15.30
C LEU A 182 -8.99 -18.56 15.82
N ALA A 183 -10.17 -18.38 15.23
CA ALA A 183 -11.14 -17.38 15.68
C ALA A 183 -11.59 -17.58 17.15
N ALA A 184 -11.72 -18.85 17.57
CA ALA A 184 -12.15 -19.21 18.92
C ALA A 184 -11.07 -19.03 20.01
N ARG A 185 -9.82 -18.72 19.62
CA ARG A 185 -8.71 -18.55 20.56
C ARG A 185 -8.77 -17.19 21.27
N ASN A 186 -8.35 -17.18 22.54
CA ASN A 186 -8.28 -15.95 23.37
C ASN A 186 -6.91 -15.24 23.26
N ASP A 187 -5.89 -15.92 22.75
CA ASP A 187 -4.54 -15.37 22.58
C ASP A 187 -4.33 -14.74 21.20
N VAL A 188 -5.36 -14.70 20.36
CA VAL A 188 -5.37 -14.03 19.05
C VAL A 188 -5.94 -12.63 19.22
N HIS A 189 -5.11 -11.60 18.97
CA HIS A 189 -5.53 -10.21 19.09
C HIS A 189 -6.56 -9.81 18.01
N ILE A 190 -7.28 -8.73 18.29
CA ILE A 190 -8.45 -8.27 17.53
C ILE A 190 -8.18 -8.04 16.03
N LEU A 191 -7.00 -7.53 15.65
CA LEU A 191 -6.63 -7.32 14.25
C LEU A 191 -6.56 -8.65 13.48
N ASN A 192 -5.97 -9.69 14.07
CA ASN A 192 -5.92 -11.01 13.47
C ASN A 192 -7.33 -11.62 13.38
N LYS A 193 -8.16 -11.43 14.41
CA LYS A 193 -9.58 -11.83 14.37
C LYS A 193 -10.35 -11.12 13.25
N ARG A 194 -10.08 -9.84 12.99
CA ARG A 194 -10.64 -9.09 11.86
C ARG A 194 -10.26 -9.71 10.52
N HIS A 195 -8.98 -10.05 10.30
CA HIS A 195 -8.56 -10.71 9.07
C HIS A 195 -9.18 -12.12 8.92
N ILE A 196 -9.33 -12.87 10.01
CA ILE A 196 -10.05 -14.16 9.99
C ILE A 196 -11.53 -13.96 9.61
N LEU A 197 -12.19 -12.94 10.17
CA LEU A 197 -13.58 -12.61 9.84
C LEU A 197 -13.72 -12.26 8.34
N ARG A 198 -12.81 -11.44 7.80
CA ARG A 198 -12.74 -11.14 6.36
C ARG A 198 -12.57 -12.40 5.52
N CYS A 199 -11.66 -13.30 5.91
CA CYS A 199 -11.49 -14.59 5.23
C CYS A 199 -12.82 -15.35 5.17
N LEU A 200 -13.47 -15.56 6.33
CA LEU A 200 -14.69 -16.36 6.42
C LEU A 200 -15.87 -15.74 5.66
N ARG A 201 -16.00 -14.40 5.69
CA ARG A 201 -16.99 -13.68 4.87
C ARG A 201 -16.75 -13.87 3.38
N ASN A 202 -15.52 -13.67 2.94
CA ASN A 202 -15.18 -13.74 1.51
C ASN A 202 -15.20 -15.19 0.98
N ILE A 203 -14.99 -16.19 1.83
CA ILE A 203 -15.22 -17.61 1.50
C ILE A 203 -16.72 -17.90 1.31
N GLY A 204 -17.61 -17.06 1.84
CA GLY A 204 -19.06 -17.24 1.78
C GLY A 204 -19.61 -18.11 2.91
N CYS A 205 -19.10 -17.94 4.15
CA CYS A 205 -19.77 -18.50 5.32
C CYS A 205 -21.08 -17.76 5.62
N GLU A 206 -22.07 -18.50 6.12
CA GLU A 206 -23.35 -17.91 6.51
C GLU A 206 -23.16 -16.93 7.68
N ALA A 207 -23.96 -15.86 7.69
CA ALA A 207 -23.87 -14.82 8.72
C ALA A 207 -24.04 -15.39 10.14
N ALA A 208 -24.87 -16.43 10.31
CA ALA A 208 -25.08 -17.10 11.58
C ALA A 208 -23.81 -17.82 12.10
N ASP A 209 -23.02 -18.42 11.21
CA ASP A 209 -21.82 -19.18 11.59
C ASP A 209 -20.69 -18.26 12.10
N ILE A 210 -20.66 -17.02 11.59
CA ILE A 210 -19.62 -16.02 11.93
C ILE A 210 -20.12 -14.94 12.89
N ALA A 211 -21.37 -15.01 13.36
CA ALA A 211 -22.01 -13.94 14.14
C ALA A 211 -21.23 -13.60 15.42
N ASN A 212 -20.74 -14.61 16.15
CA ASN A 212 -19.97 -14.39 17.37
C ASN A 212 -18.64 -13.67 17.09
N LEU A 213 -17.94 -14.05 16.03
CA LEU A 213 -16.70 -13.41 15.62
C LEU A 213 -16.96 -11.97 15.12
N ALA A 214 -18.02 -11.76 14.35
CA ALA A 214 -18.43 -10.44 13.90
C ALA A 214 -18.76 -9.53 15.09
N GLN A 215 -19.52 -10.03 16.06
CA GLN A 215 -19.83 -9.31 17.30
C GLN A 215 -18.56 -8.96 18.07
N GLU A 216 -17.60 -9.88 18.18
CA GLU A 216 -16.34 -9.64 18.86
C GLU A 216 -15.48 -8.58 18.16
N VAL A 217 -15.44 -8.59 16.83
CA VAL A 217 -14.60 -7.68 16.03
C VAL A 217 -15.23 -6.31 15.87
N GLU A 218 -16.51 -6.22 15.53
CA GLU A 218 -17.14 -5.01 15.02
C GLU A 218 -17.93 -4.23 16.07
N VAL A 219 -18.21 -4.85 17.23
CA VAL A 219 -19.01 -4.22 18.28
C VAL A 219 -18.19 -4.02 19.53
N ASP A 220 -18.27 -2.82 20.10
CA ASP A 220 -17.67 -2.50 21.39
C ASP A 220 -18.54 -3.07 22.53
N PRO A 221 -18.11 -4.14 23.23
CA PRO A 221 -18.97 -4.88 24.15
C PRO A 221 -19.34 -4.09 25.40
N LYS A 222 -18.59 -3.03 25.73
CA LYS A 222 -18.86 -2.11 26.84
C LYS A 222 -19.46 -0.77 26.37
N GLY A 223 -19.75 -0.64 25.08
CA GLY A 223 -20.28 0.58 24.48
C GLY A 223 -19.26 1.74 24.43
N ILE A 224 -19.77 2.90 24.01
CA ILE A 224 -18.99 4.14 23.89
C ILE A 224 -19.42 5.09 25.00
N ALA A 225 -18.47 5.59 25.78
CA ALA A 225 -18.67 6.58 26.84
C ALA A 225 -18.22 7.97 26.38
N VAL A 226 -19.11 8.96 26.50
CA VAL A 226 -18.78 10.36 26.19
C VAL A 226 -18.05 11.01 27.35
N VAL A 227 -16.84 11.52 27.10
CA VAL A 227 -15.99 12.20 28.08
C VAL A 227 -15.90 13.71 27.77
N LYS A 228 -15.91 14.54 28.82
CA LYS A 228 -15.91 16.01 28.70
C LYS A 228 -14.59 16.60 29.19
N GLY A 229 -13.67 16.91 28.28
CA GLY A 229 -12.57 17.85 28.52
C GLY A 229 -11.63 17.53 29.69
N SER A 230 -11.65 16.31 30.24
CA SER A 230 -10.77 15.89 31.31
C SER A 230 -9.82 14.80 30.82
N TRP A 231 -8.56 14.88 31.23
CA TRP A 231 -7.64 13.76 31.13
C TRP A 231 -7.87 12.82 32.31
N PRO A 232 -7.71 11.50 32.14
CA PRO A 232 -7.75 10.57 33.25
C PRO A 232 -6.69 10.97 34.28
N LYS A 233 -6.99 10.75 35.57
CA LYS A 233 -6.03 11.02 36.64
C LYS A 233 -4.77 10.19 36.39
N HIS A 234 -3.61 10.83 36.52
CA HIS A 234 -2.34 10.12 36.43
C HIS A 234 -2.26 9.05 37.53
N VAL A 235 -2.04 7.79 37.13
CA VAL A 235 -1.72 6.67 38.01
C VAL A 235 -0.42 6.07 37.49
N PRO A 236 0.63 5.92 38.33
CA PRO A 236 1.87 5.28 37.92
C PRO A 236 1.65 3.78 37.64
N ALA A 237 2.43 3.23 36.71
CA ALA A 237 2.46 1.80 36.40
C ALA A 237 2.90 0.98 37.63
N LYS A 238 2.31 -0.21 37.81
CA LYS A 238 2.63 -1.13 38.91
C LYS A 238 3.58 -2.26 38.51
N SER A 239 3.64 -2.58 37.22
CA SER A 239 4.46 -3.66 36.65
C SER A 239 5.96 -3.41 36.78
N GLY A 240 6.38 -2.15 36.90
CA GLY A 240 7.80 -1.77 36.86
C GLY A 240 8.43 -1.94 35.48
N PHE A 241 7.65 -2.27 34.45
CA PHE A 241 8.13 -2.49 33.09
C PHE A 241 8.36 -1.15 32.39
N SER A 242 9.54 -0.98 31.78
CA SER A 242 9.87 0.23 31.02
C SER A 242 9.86 -0.03 29.51
N PHE A 243 9.13 0.84 28.80
CA PHE A 243 9.08 0.90 27.35
C PHE A 243 10.02 1.99 26.81
N ASP A 244 10.30 1.92 25.51
CA ASP A 244 11.03 2.96 24.80
C ASP A 244 10.30 4.31 24.82
N TYR A 245 11.05 5.40 24.73
CA TYR A 245 10.52 6.75 24.95
C TYR A 245 9.47 7.12 23.90
N GLU A 246 9.77 6.89 22.62
CA GLU A 246 8.84 7.24 21.54
C GLU A 246 7.58 6.39 21.57
N PHE A 247 7.72 5.08 21.87
CA PHE A 247 6.58 4.17 22.00
C PHE A 247 5.65 4.60 23.16
N ASN A 248 6.22 4.99 24.30
CA ASN A 248 5.45 5.46 25.45
C ASN A 248 4.68 6.76 25.12
N LYS A 249 5.37 7.75 24.52
CA LYS A 249 4.80 9.06 24.20
C LYS A 249 3.70 9.01 23.14
N SER A 250 3.79 8.09 22.19
CA SER A 250 2.86 7.98 21.05
C SER A 250 1.82 6.90 21.29
N GLU A 251 2.21 5.63 21.22
CA GLU A 251 1.30 4.49 21.18
C GLU A 251 0.58 4.25 22.52
N ILE A 252 1.32 4.25 23.63
CA ILE A 252 0.72 4.02 24.96
C ILE A 252 -0.27 5.14 25.29
N SER A 253 0.15 6.40 25.16
CA SER A 253 -0.75 7.53 25.40
C SER A 253 -1.93 7.58 24.42
N HIS A 254 -1.81 7.05 23.20
CA HIS A 254 -2.92 6.95 22.24
C HIS A 254 -3.92 5.86 22.69
N LEU A 255 -3.47 4.65 23.00
CA LEU A 255 -4.33 3.57 23.46
C LEU A 255 -5.00 3.91 24.81
N ALA A 256 -4.27 4.55 25.73
CA ALA A 256 -4.82 5.00 27.01
C ALA A 256 -6.00 5.97 26.82
N ARG A 257 -5.92 6.86 25.81
CA ARG A 257 -7.01 7.77 25.44
C ARG A 257 -8.23 7.04 24.90
N VAL A 258 -8.04 6.00 24.08
CA VAL A 258 -9.14 5.19 23.51
C VAL A 258 -10.03 4.59 24.61
N PHE A 259 -9.46 4.25 25.78
CA PHE A 259 -10.21 3.68 26.91
C PHE A 259 -10.39 4.63 28.11
N HIS A 260 -9.95 5.89 27.99
CA HIS A 260 -9.92 6.87 29.08
C HIS A 260 -9.31 6.34 30.40
N ILE A 261 -8.20 5.61 30.28
CA ILE A 261 -7.40 5.12 31.39
C ILE A 261 -6.10 5.91 31.50
N SER A 262 -5.40 5.81 32.63
CA SER A 262 -4.07 6.41 32.77
C SER A 262 -3.01 5.65 31.94
N ASP A 263 -1.97 6.36 31.50
CA ASP A 263 -0.84 5.76 30.80
C ASP A 263 -0.21 4.62 31.62
N GLY A 264 -0.12 4.74 32.96
CA GLY A 264 0.40 3.67 33.82
C GLY A 264 -0.44 2.39 33.81
N GLN A 265 -1.77 2.50 33.74
CA GLN A 265 -2.64 1.33 33.56
C GLN A 265 -2.46 0.70 32.18
N CYS A 266 -2.24 1.50 31.14
CA CYS A 266 -1.97 1.02 29.80
C CYS A 266 -0.61 0.30 29.73
N VAL A 267 0.44 0.86 30.34
CA VAL A 267 1.75 0.21 30.53
C VAL A 267 1.59 -1.16 31.18
N ASP A 268 0.83 -1.27 32.29
CA ASP A 268 0.60 -2.53 32.98
C ASP A 268 -0.09 -3.58 32.10
N ALA A 269 -1.07 -3.15 31.29
CA ALA A 269 -1.78 -4.04 30.37
C ALA A 269 -0.86 -4.58 29.25
N ILE A 270 -0.02 -3.72 28.66
CA ILE A 270 0.93 -4.12 27.61
C ILE A 270 2.05 -4.99 28.19
N ALA A 271 2.58 -4.63 29.35
CA ALA A 271 3.61 -5.39 30.04
C ALA A 271 3.12 -6.81 30.40
N HIS A 272 1.86 -6.94 30.83
CA HIS A 272 1.26 -8.25 31.08
C HIS A 272 1.30 -9.16 29.85
N GLU A 273 0.97 -8.63 28.66
CA GLU A 273 1.00 -9.42 27.42
C GLU A 273 2.42 -9.84 27.02
N ILE A 274 3.42 -8.96 27.21
CA ILE A 274 4.82 -9.30 26.98
C ILE A 274 5.26 -10.40 27.95
N GLN A 275 5.04 -10.22 29.25
CA GLN A 275 5.46 -11.16 30.29
C GLN A 275 4.75 -12.51 30.20
N ARG A 276 3.54 -12.55 29.65
CA ARG A 276 2.84 -13.80 29.35
C ARG A 276 3.59 -14.67 28.34
N ILE A 277 4.26 -14.06 27.36
CA ILE A 277 5.03 -14.76 26.31
C ILE A 277 6.51 -14.90 26.71
N TRP A 278 7.07 -13.89 27.35
CA TRP A 278 8.46 -13.80 27.81
C TRP A 278 8.51 -13.44 29.31
N PRO A 279 8.33 -14.41 30.22
CA PRO A 279 8.22 -14.15 31.66
C PRO A 279 9.43 -13.50 32.31
N SER A 280 10.62 -13.64 31.70
CA SER A 280 11.86 -13.04 32.18
C SER A 280 12.07 -11.59 31.74
N ALA A 281 11.24 -11.06 30.82
CA ALA A 281 11.38 -9.70 30.34
C ALA A 281 10.87 -8.70 31.40
N THR A 282 11.76 -7.82 31.84
CA THR A 282 11.45 -6.73 32.78
C THR A 282 11.40 -5.36 32.10
N ASN A 283 11.94 -5.25 30.89
CA ASN A 283 11.92 -4.06 30.05
C ASN A 283 12.16 -4.45 28.58
N MET A 284 12.16 -3.47 27.69
CA MET A 284 12.42 -3.70 26.27
C MET A 284 13.86 -4.09 25.93
N ASP A 285 14.83 -3.89 26.83
CA ASP A 285 16.24 -4.31 26.66
C ASP A 285 16.44 -5.82 26.70
N ALA A 286 15.40 -6.58 27.06
CA ALA A 286 15.36 -8.02 26.86
C ALA A 286 15.34 -8.43 25.37
N PHE A 287 15.10 -7.49 24.43
CA PHE A 287 14.91 -7.78 23.01
C PHE A 287 15.89 -7.00 22.12
N PRO A 288 16.44 -7.63 21.07
CA PRO A 288 17.37 -6.99 20.15
C PRO A 288 16.71 -5.86 19.34
N GLY A 289 17.53 -4.90 18.93
CA GLY A 289 17.10 -3.65 18.30
C GLY A 289 17.23 -2.44 19.24
N HIS A 290 16.80 -1.27 18.79
CA HIS A 290 16.83 -0.03 19.56
C HIS A 290 15.62 0.84 19.26
N ASP A 291 15.32 1.79 20.15
CA ASP A 291 14.30 2.81 19.92
C ASP A 291 14.72 3.70 18.73
N ARG A 292 13.81 3.88 17.78
CA ARG A 292 14.01 4.77 16.64
C ARG A 292 13.14 6.00 16.81
N TYR A 293 13.75 7.17 16.66
CA TYR A 293 12.99 8.42 16.66
C TYR A 293 11.91 8.39 15.57
N ARG A 294 10.74 8.96 15.85
CA ARG A 294 9.62 8.99 14.89
C ARG A 294 10.00 9.57 13.52
N LYS A 295 10.97 10.49 13.46
CA LYS A 295 11.49 11.07 12.21
C LYS A 295 12.39 10.13 11.41
N GLU A 296 12.96 9.12 12.07
CA GLU A 296 13.88 8.12 11.52
C GLU A 296 13.21 6.77 11.29
N ARG A 297 12.01 6.55 11.86
CA ARG A 297 11.15 5.41 11.54
C ARG A 297 10.73 5.49 10.08
N THR A 298 11.52 4.88 9.22
CA THR A 298 11.03 4.40 7.93
C THR A 298 10.21 3.15 8.19
N ASP A 299 8.99 3.10 7.69
CA ASP A 299 8.10 1.92 7.85
C ASP A 299 8.57 0.70 7.06
N ARG A 300 9.72 0.80 6.38
CA ARG A 300 10.33 -0.31 5.65
C ARG A 300 10.93 -1.34 6.58
N TYR A 301 11.72 -0.94 7.58
CA TYR A 301 12.37 -1.89 8.48
C TYR A 301 11.70 -1.84 9.84
N GLU A 302 11.56 -2.98 10.50
CA GLU A 302 10.98 -3.13 11.84
C GLU A 302 11.90 -4.03 12.67
N TYR A 303 12.45 -3.51 13.76
CA TYR A 303 13.26 -4.33 14.67
C TYR A 303 12.37 -5.31 15.44
N TYR A 304 12.97 -6.43 15.84
CA TYR A 304 12.29 -7.44 16.66
C TYR A 304 11.64 -6.85 17.93
N ARG A 305 12.33 -5.91 18.60
CA ARG A 305 11.77 -5.14 19.73
C ARG A 305 10.46 -4.42 19.40
N GLU A 306 10.38 -3.78 18.23
CA GLU A 306 9.21 -3.00 17.81
C GLU A 306 8.03 -3.92 17.48
N HIS A 307 8.33 -5.07 16.86
CA HIS A 307 7.36 -6.16 16.66
C HIS A 307 6.75 -6.60 18.00
N VAL A 308 7.57 -6.88 19.01
CA VAL A 308 7.08 -7.28 20.36
C VAL A 308 6.15 -6.22 20.95
N GLN A 309 6.52 -4.94 20.87
CA GLN A 309 5.69 -3.84 21.37
C GLN A 309 4.36 -3.72 20.66
N LYS A 310 4.38 -3.74 19.32
CA LYS A 310 3.18 -3.62 18.48
C LYS A 310 2.18 -4.73 18.78
N HIS A 311 2.62 -5.99 18.82
CA HIS A 311 1.69 -7.08 19.07
C HIS A 311 1.22 -7.15 20.52
N ALA A 312 2.05 -6.76 21.49
CA ALA A 312 1.61 -6.61 22.88
C ALA A 312 0.55 -5.50 23.02
N LEU A 313 0.70 -4.38 22.30
CA LEU A 313 -0.28 -3.30 22.25
C LEU A 313 -1.62 -3.77 21.69
N LEU A 314 -1.62 -4.48 20.55
CA LEU A 314 -2.82 -5.03 19.93
C LEU A 314 -3.52 -6.05 20.84
N SER A 315 -2.75 -6.89 21.53
CA SER A 315 -3.29 -7.84 22.53
C SER A 315 -3.87 -7.11 23.74
N ALA A 316 -3.17 -6.12 24.30
CA ALA A 316 -3.65 -5.32 25.42
C ALA A 316 -4.93 -4.56 25.07
N ALA A 317 -5.00 -3.97 23.87
CA ALA A 317 -6.21 -3.34 23.35
C ALA A 317 -7.39 -4.32 23.28
N THR A 318 -7.15 -5.57 22.87
CA THR A 318 -8.16 -6.63 22.84
C THR A 318 -8.71 -6.90 24.24
N THR A 319 -7.84 -7.03 25.25
CA THR A 319 -8.22 -7.27 26.65
C THR A 319 -8.92 -6.07 27.28
N LEU A 320 -8.43 -4.85 27.03
CA LEU A 320 -9.02 -3.62 27.54
C LEU A 320 -10.43 -3.39 26.97
N ARG A 321 -10.65 -3.69 25.69
CA ARG A 321 -11.97 -3.58 25.04
C ARG A 321 -13.04 -4.44 25.71
N GLN A 322 -12.67 -5.59 26.26
CA GLN A 322 -13.58 -6.47 26.98
C GLN A 322 -13.94 -5.99 28.39
N SER A 323 -13.15 -5.06 28.96
CA SER A 323 -13.28 -4.62 30.35
C SER A 323 -13.68 -3.16 30.49
N HIS A 324 -13.44 -2.32 29.48
CA HIS A 324 -13.64 -0.87 29.51
C HIS A 324 -14.50 -0.38 28.34
N PRO A 325 -15.35 0.65 28.55
CA PRO A 325 -15.99 1.35 27.43
C PRO A 325 -14.94 2.10 26.60
N VAL A 326 -15.23 2.27 25.31
CA VAL A 326 -14.44 3.13 24.42
C VAL A 326 -14.80 4.58 24.68
N ALA A 327 -13.81 5.47 24.77
CA ALA A 327 -14.01 6.86 25.12
C ALA A 327 -14.13 7.74 23.87
N ARG A 328 -15.19 8.54 23.80
CA ARG A 328 -15.37 9.58 22.76
C ARG A 328 -15.39 10.95 23.41
N GLN A 329 -14.63 11.90 22.86
CA GLN A 329 -14.67 13.28 23.35
C GLN A 329 -16.01 13.93 22.99
N SER A 330 -16.53 14.81 23.84
CA SER A 330 -17.84 15.44 23.62
C SER A 330 -17.93 16.33 22.38
N TYR A 331 -16.78 16.75 21.83
CA TYR A 331 -16.66 17.53 20.61
C TYR A 331 -16.31 16.67 19.37
N ASP A 332 -16.11 15.37 19.57
CA ASP A 332 -15.86 14.44 18.48
C ASP A 332 -17.18 14.03 17.83
N GLU A 333 -17.37 14.50 16.59
CA GLU A 333 -18.57 14.27 15.79
C GLU A 333 -18.40 13.07 14.83
N ASP A 334 -17.25 12.38 14.84
CA ASP A 334 -17.03 11.24 13.95
C ASP A 334 -18.03 10.12 14.29
N PRO A 335 -18.82 9.65 13.30
CA PRO A 335 -19.75 8.55 13.53
C PRO A 335 -19.03 7.23 13.87
N ALA A 336 -17.79 7.03 13.41
CA ALA A 336 -17.00 5.83 13.67
C ALA A 336 -16.59 5.71 15.14
N SER A 337 -16.52 4.46 15.64
CA SER A 337 -16.02 4.22 17.00
C SER A 337 -14.56 4.71 17.11
N PRO A 338 -14.17 5.41 18.18
CA PRO A 338 -12.77 5.78 18.41
C PRO A 338 -11.82 4.57 18.41
N PHE A 339 -12.30 3.40 18.84
CA PHE A 339 -11.52 2.16 18.78
C PHE A 339 -11.34 1.67 17.33
N GLU A 340 -12.37 1.82 16.49
CA GLU A 340 -12.28 1.51 15.07
C GLU A 340 -11.27 2.41 14.36
N LEU A 341 -11.31 3.72 14.63
CA LEU A 341 -10.34 4.67 14.09
C LEU A 341 -8.91 4.30 14.51
N TRP A 342 -8.69 3.99 15.79
CA TRP A 342 -7.40 3.53 16.29
C TRP A 342 -6.92 2.22 15.64
N LEU A 343 -7.82 1.24 15.48
CA LEU A 343 -7.45 -0.05 14.90
C LEU A 343 -7.10 0.05 13.41
N ASN A 344 -7.66 1.03 12.69
CA ASN A 344 -7.35 1.28 11.28
C ASN A 344 -5.91 1.75 11.04
N ASP A 345 -5.24 2.33 12.04
CA ASP A 345 -3.81 2.68 11.95
C ASP A 345 -2.92 1.44 11.75
N TYR A 346 -3.43 0.25 12.09
CA TYR A 346 -2.73 -1.03 12.03
C TYR A 346 -3.24 -1.97 10.92
N ASP A 347 -4.30 -1.57 10.22
CA ASP A 347 -5.00 -2.37 9.21
C ASP A 347 -4.79 -1.81 7.80
N VAL A 348 -5.25 -2.52 6.77
CA VAL A 348 -5.29 -2.04 5.38
C VAL A 348 -6.40 -1.00 5.19
N THR A 349 -6.23 -0.16 4.16
CA THR A 349 -7.08 1.00 3.92
C THR A 349 -8.57 0.66 3.74
N PHE A 350 -8.89 -0.45 3.08
CA PHE A 350 -10.27 -0.81 2.77
C PHE A 350 -10.85 -1.86 3.74
N LYS A 351 -12.09 -1.63 4.18
CA LYS A 351 -12.78 -2.48 5.16
C LYS A 351 -12.96 -3.94 4.71
N ASP A 352 -13.07 -4.18 3.40
CA ASP A 352 -13.22 -5.52 2.82
C ASP A 352 -11.91 -6.33 2.80
N GLY A 353 -10.78 -5.69 3.12
CA GLY A 353 -9.45 -6.30 3.12
C GLY A 353 -8.72 -6.21 1.78
N SER A 354 -9.27 -5.51 0.79
CA SER A 354 -8.54 -5.12 -0.42
C SER A 354 -7.48 -4.08 -0.10
N TRP A 355 -6.44 -4.01 -0.93
CA TRP A 355 -5.32 -3.11 -0.74
C TRP A 355 -5.37 -1.95 -1.74
N LEU A 356 -4.70 -0.83 -1.44
CA LEU A 356 -4.52 0.29 -2.37
C LEU A 356 -4.05 -0.17 -3.75
N SER A 357 -3.15 -1.16 -3.81
CA SER A 357 -2.66 -1.72 -5.07
C SER A 357 -3.74 -2.37 -5.93
N ASP A 358 -4.77 -2.95 -5.32
CA ASP A 358 -5.86 -3.66 -6.02
C ASP A 358 -6.79 -2.69 -6.76
N HIS A 359 -6.80 -1.45 -6.27
CA HIS A 359 -7.73 -0.42 -6.72
C HIS A 359 -7.11 0.58 -7.69
N LYS A 360 -5.86 0.34 -8.09
CA LYS A 360 -5.17 1.12 -9.12
C LYS A 360 -5.73 0.89 -10.51
N ASP A 361 -5.47 1.87 -11.35
CA ASP A 361 -5.72 1.84 -12.78
C ASP A 361 -4.40 1.77 -13.56
N GLN A 362 -4.53 1.41 -14.83
CA GLN A 362 -3.42 1.57 -15.78
C GLN A 362 -3.18 3.06 -16.02
N GLU A 363 -1.90 3.43 -16.14
CA GLU A 363 -1.50 4.78 -16.51
C GLU A 363 -2.10 5.18 -17.87
N PRO A 364 -2.79 6.34 -17.97
CA PRO A 364 -3.28 6.87 -19.23
C PRO A 364 -2.15 7.16 -20.22
N GLU A 365 -2.35 6.87 -21.50
CA GLU A 365 -1.32 7.06 -22.55
C GLU A 365 -0.82 8.50 -22.66
N VAL A 366 -1.72 9.48 -22.45
CA VAL A 366 -1.43 10.92 -22.40
C VAL A 366 -0.34 11.24 -21.37
N CYS A 367 -0.28 10.52 -20.27
CA CYS A 367 0.65 10.80 -19.17
C CYS A 367 2.08 10.35 -19.48
N GLY A 368 2.25 9.39 -20.40
CA GLY A 368 3.55 8.88 -20.86
C GLY A 368 4.26 9.77 -21.90
N ARG A 369 3.71 10.94 -22.24
CA ARG A 369 4.28 11.86 -23.24
C ARG A 369 5.36 12.76 -22.61
N SER A 370 6.51 12.89 -23.29
CA SER A 370 7.54 13.88 -22.95
C SER A 370 7.08 15.29 -23.32
N LEU A 371 7.32 16.26 -22.43
CA LEU A 371 6.87 17.64 -22.56
C LEU A 371 8.04 18.64 -22.63
N LEU A 372 9.27 18.21 -22.39
CA LEU A 372 10.47 19.02 -22.59
C LEU A 372 10.81 19.17 -24.07
N GLY A 373 11.09 20.41 -24.45
CA GLY A 373 11.64 20.80 -25.74
C GLY A 373 13.17 20.86 -25.73
N PRO A 374 13.79 21.31 -26.83
CA PRO A 374 15.23 21.50 -26.87
C PRO A 374 15.67 22.53 -25.82
N ARG A 375 16.79 22.29 -25.15
CA ARG A 375 17.38 23.26 -24.23
C ARG A 375 17.76 24.53 -24.96
N VAL A 376 17.37 25.68 -24.41
CA VAL A 376 17.71 27.00 -24.94
C VAL A 376 18.61 27.70 -23.92
N LYS A 377 19.87 27.99 -24.30
CA LYS A 377 20.86 28.66 -23.44
C LYS A 377 21.03 27.98 -22.06
N ASN A 378 21.12 26.65 -22.05
CA ASN A 378 21.21 25.81 -20.83
C ASN A 378 19.99 25.87 -19.90
N VAL A 379 18.87 26.40 -20.35
CA VAL A 379 17.59 26.35 -19.64
C VAL A 379 16.70 25.32 -20.32
N GLU A 380 16.07 24.45 -19.52
CA GLU A 380 15.04 23.54 -20.00
C GLU A 380 13.88 24.36 -20.59
N SER A 381 13.41 23.97 -21.77
CA SER A 381 12.23 24.57 -22.38
C SER A 381 11.12 23.54 -22.48
N LEU A 382 9.87 23.98 -22.57
CA LEU A 382 8.75 23.10 -22.91
C LEU A 382 8.59 23.04 -24.43
N ILE A 383 8.02 21.94 -24.93
CA ILE A 383 7.53 21.88 -26.32
C ILE A 383 6.47 22.98 -26.57
N PRO A 384 6.21 23.38 -27.82
CA PRO A 384 5.24 24.44 -28.11
C PRO A 384 3.85 24.18 -27.51
N THR A 385 3.23 25.20 -26.92
CA THR A 385 1.95 25.09 -26.18
C THR A 385 0.83 24.37 -26.94
N PRO A 386 0.59 24.58 -28.25
CA PRO A 386 -0.42 23.82 -28.98
C PRO A 386 -0.15 22.32 -28.97
N VAL A 387 1.12 21.92 -29.08
CA VAL A 387 1.55 20.51 -29.05
C VAL A 387 1.38 19.93 -27.65
N ILE A 388 1.60 20.73 -26.59
CA ILE A 388 1.26 20.32 -25.21
C ILE A 388 -0.23 20.01 -25.12
N PHE A 389 -1.11 20.92 -25.53
CA PHE A 389 -2.55 20.71 -25.40
C PHE A 389 -3.07 19.55 -26.26
N GLU A 390 -2.50 19.32 -27.45
CA GLU A 390 -2.78 18.12 -28.24
C GLU A 390 -2.30 16.85 -27.52
N SER A 391 -1.08 16.86 -26.97
CA SER A 391 -0.53 15.73 -26.21
C SER A 391 -1.33 15.41 -24.94
N LEU A 392 -1.96 16.42 -24.35
CA LEU A 392 -2.84 16.30 -23.20
C LEU A 392 -4.28 15.94 -23.55
N GLY A 393 -4.63 15.78 -24.82
CA GLY A 393 -6.01 15.47 -25.25
C GLY A 393 -7.00 16.63 -25.03
N ILE A 394 -6.51 17.87 -24.94
CA ILE A 394 -7.33 19.08 -24.73
C ILE A 394 -7.74 19.72 -26.07
N LEU A 395 -6.93 19.54 -27.13
CA LEU A 395 -7.23 20.02 -28.49
C LEU A 395 -7.63 18.88 -29.42
N ASN A 396 -8.38 19.20 -30.48
CA ASN A 396 -8.82 18.28 -31.53
C ASN A 396 -9.64 17.08 -31.03
N ILE A 397 -10.49 17.32 -30.02
CA ILE A 397 -11.30 16.30 -29.37
C ILE A 397 -12.41 15.84 -30.32
N ALA A 398 -12.42 14.56 -30.68
CA ALA A 398 -13.56 13.95 -31.38
C ALA A 398 -14.83 14.08 -30.51
N GLU A 399 -16.02 14.21 -31.11
CA GLU A 399 -17.27 14.44 -30.38
C GLU A 399 -17.58 13.38 -29.30
N SER A 400 -17.00 12.18 -29.43
CA SER A 400 -17.13 11.07 -28.49
C SER A 400 -15.95 10.88 -27.52
N ALA A 401 -14.88 11.67 -27.64
CA ALA A 401 -13.67 11.51 -26.84
C ALA A 401 -13.84 12.09 -25.42
N MET A 402 -13.10 11.52 -24.47
CA MET A 402 -13.07 12.00 -23.09
C MET A 402 -12.12 13.20 -23.00
N LEU A 403 -12.54 14.24 -22.28
CA LEU A 403 -11.75 15.44 -22.00
C LEU A 403 -11.26 15.40 -20.55
N PRO A 404 -9.96 15.55 -20.27
CA PRO A 404 -9.48 15.68 -18.91
C PRO A 404 -9.96 17.00 -18.27
N ILE A 405 -10.65 16.89 -17.14
CA ILE A 405 -11.17 18.03 -16.36
C ILE A 405 -10.42 18.21 -15.03
N TYR A 406 -9.67 17.20 -14.63
CA TYR A 406 -8.77 17.24 -13.49
C TYR A 406 -7.59 16.33 -13.78
N GLY A 407 -6.40 16.72 -13.33
CA GLY A 407 -5.23 15.86 -13.47
C GLY A 407 -4.04 16.38 -12.70
N GLN A 408 -3.30 15.48 -12.07
CA GLN A 408 -2.01 15.81 -11.47
C GLN A 408 -1.06 14.64 -11.67
N TRP A 409 0.08 14.89 -12.32
CA TRP A 409 1.14 13.89 -12.50
C TRP A 409 2.46 14.55 -12.90
N LYS A 410 3.51 13.74 -13.02
CA LYS A 410 4.83 14.10 -13.52
C LYS A 410 5.13 13.29 -14.78
N SER A 411 5.32 13.96 -15.90
CA SER A 411 5.71 13.31 -17.16
C SER A 411 7.08 12.60 -17.04
N PRO A 412 7.41 11.64 -17.94
CA PRO A 412 8.62 10.82 -17.85
C PRO A 412 9.94 11.61 -17.84
N ASP A 413 9.95 12.79 -18.47
CA ASP A 413 11.09 13.71 -18.54
C ASP A 413 11.14 14.73 -17.39
N GLY A 414 10.16 14.68 -16.48
CA GLY A 414 10.16 15.36 -15.20
C GLY A 414 9.33 16.64 -15.13
N VAL A 415 8.55 16.97 -16.16
CA VAL A 415 7.62 18.11 -16.14
C VAL A 415 6.40 17.77 -15.30
N TYR A 416 6.08 18.63 -14.34
CA TYR A 416 4.86 18.52 -13.53
C TYR A 416 3.67 19.08 -14.30
N VAL A 417 2.60 18.29 -14.39
CA VAL A 417 1.35 18.66 -15.07
C VAL A 417 0.23 18.73 -14.05
N ARG A 418 -0.51 19.84 -14.07
CA ARG A 418 -1.73 20.06 -13.28
C ARG A 418 -2.84 20.58 -14.18
N ILE A 419 -3.97 19.89 -14.18
CA ILE A 419 -5.21 20.27 -14.88
C ILE A 419 -6.26 20.49 -13.80
N GLU A 420 -6.90 21.66 -13.82
CA GLU A 420 -8.01 22.00 -12.94
C GLU A 420 -9.11 22.71 -13.73
N THR A 421 -10.36 22.38 -13.40
CA THR A 421 -11.53 22.96 -14.06
C THR A 421 -12.44 23.61 -13.02
N ALA A 422 -12.99 24.76 -13.38
CA ALA A 422 -13.98 25.48 -12.60
C ALA A 422 -15.07 26.06 -13.52
N LEU A 423 -16.27 26.24 -13.00
CA LEU A 423 -17.40 26.80 -13.76
C LEU A 423 -17.41 28.32 -13.66
N GLY A 424 -17.80 28.96 -14.75
CA GLY A 424 -18.10 30.38 -14.77
C GLY A 424 -19.42 30.67 -15.45
N LYS A 425 -20.00 31.85 -15.19
CA LYS A 425 -21.22 32.28 -15.87
C LYS A 425 -20.92 32.45 -17.36
N PRO A 426 -21.74 31.92 -18.30
CA PRO A 426 -21.45 31.98 -19.73
C PRO A 426 -21.22 33.41 -20.24
N ARG A 427 -22.00 34.36 -19.73
CA ARG A 427 -21.87 35.76 -20.11
C ARG A 427 -20.62 36.37 -19.46
N GLY A 428 -19.64 36.73 -20.29
CA GLY A 428 -18.42 37.42 -19.88
C GLY A 428 -17.26 36.50 -19.49
N ILE A 429 -17.40 35.18 -19.62
CA ILE A 429 -16.38 34.21 -19.19
C ILE A 429 -15.03 34.42 -19.89
N VAL A 430 -15.03 34.70 -21.20
CA VAL A 430 -13.80 34.94 -21.97
C VAL A 430 -13.00 36.12 -21.40
N GLY A 431 -13.67 37.24 -21.13
CA GLY A 431 -13.02 38.41 -20.54
C GLY A 431 -12.57 38.18 -19.10
N LEU A 432 -13.29 37.34 -18.35
CA LEU A 432 -12.87 36.91 -17.01
C LEU A 432 -11.61 36.04 -17.06
N CYS A 433 -11.56 35.04 -17.94
CA CYS A 433 -10.38 34.18 -18.14
C CYS A 433 -9.15 35.00 -18.59
N GLN A 434 -9.33 35.94 -19.52
CA GLN A 434 -8.25 36.85 -19.96
C GLN A 434 -7.69 37.72 -18.83
N LYS A 435 -8.52 38.10 -17.85
CA LYS A 435 -8.06 38.80 -16.64
C LYS A 435 -7.39 37.84 -15.67
N PHE A 436 -7.93 36.64 -15.52
CA PHE A 436 -7.44 35.63 -14.58
C PHE A 436 -6.03 35.15 -14.94
N VAL A 437 -5.75 34.85 -16.22
CA VAL A 437 -4.42 34.37 -16.68
C VAL A 437 -3.30 35.41 -16.53
N ARG A 438 -3.61 36.67 -16.23
CA ARG A 438 -2.63 37.75 -16.01
C ARG A 438 -2.30 37.97 -14.54
N ARG A 439 -2.91 37.21 -13.62
CA ARG A 439 -2.60 37.28 -12.19
C ARG A 439 -1.21 36.72 -11.91
N ALA A 440 -0.65 37.09 -10.76
CA ALA A 440 0.58 36.48 -10.27
C ALA A 440 0.34 34.99 -9.96
N ASP A 441 1.38 34.17 -10.04
CA ASP A 441 1.30 32.71 -9.88
C ASP A 441 0.62 32.29 -8.57
N HIS A 442 0.84 33.01 -7.47
CA HIS A 442 0.22 32.71 -6.17
C HIS A 442 -1.29 33.04 -6.11
N ASP A 443 -1.79 33.85 -7.04
CA ASP A 443 -3.21 34.21 -7.17
C ASP A 443 -3.93 33.40 -8.28
N LEU A 444 -3.19 32.52 -8.96
CA LEU A 444 -3.67 31.67 -10.05
C LEU A 444 -4.11 30.31 -9.49
N TRP A 445 -5.22 30.31 -8.78
CA TRP A 445 -5.84 29.11 -8.21
C TRP A 445 -7.31 29.00 -8.60
N LEU A 446 -7.75 27.78 -8.92
CA LEU A 446 -9.15 27.46 -9.22
C LEU A 446 -9.79 26.69 -8.06
N PRO A 447 -11.08 26.93 -7.81
CA PRO A 447 -11.75 26.31 -6.69
C PRO A 447 -12.07 24.83 -6.90
N LEU A 448 -11.89 24.07 -5.82
CA LEU A 448 -12.35 22.68 -5.66
C LEU A 448 -13.45 22.63 -4.60
N PHE A 449 -14.28 21.59 -4.63
CA PHE A 449 -15.19 21.29 -3.53
C PHE A 449 -14.40 20.80 -2.32
N LEU A 450 -14.83 21.24 -1.13
CA LEU A 450 -14.35 20.78 0.17
C LEU A 450 -15.44 19.92 0.82
N HIS A 451 -15.23 19.42 2.05
CA HIS A 451 -16.25 18.77 2.89
C HIS A 451 -17.21 17.81 2.16
N ASP A 452 -16.76 16.58 1.88
CA ASP A 452 -17.59 15.54 1.26
C ASP A 452 -18.21 15.89 -0.11
N GLY A 453 -17.57 16.82 -0.84
CA GLY A 453 -18.01 17.23 -2.17
C GLY A 453 -19.18 18.20 -2.16
N PHE A 454 -19.40 18.88 -1.02
CA PHE A 454 -20.37 19.96 -0.87
C PHE A 454 -19.70 21.33 -0.91
N ASP A 455 -20.51 22.36 -1.15
CA ASP A 455 -20.01 23.72 -1.17
C ASP A 455 -19.72 24.19 0.25
N ASP A 456 -18.54 24.78 0.46
CA ASP A 456 -18.09 25.26 1.76
C ASP A 456 -18.51 26.73 1.94
N PRO A 457 -19.36 27.05 2.94
CA PRO A 457 -19.78 28.41 3.21
C PRO A 457 -18.63 29.34 3.64
N TYR A 458 -17.48 28.79 4.05
CA TYR A 458 -16.30 29.54 4.47
C TYR A 458 -15.22 29.64 3.39
N ARG A 459 -15.48 29.12 2.19
CA ARG A 459 -14.53 29.14 1.08
C ARG A 459 -14.15 30.56 0.68
N GLN A 460 -12.88 30.75 0.33
CA GLN A 460 -12.38 32.01 -0.22
C GLN A 460 -13.17 32.42 -1.47
N ALA A 461 -13.55 33.69 -1.53
CA ALA A 461 -14.29 34.25 -2.67
C ALA A 461 -13.51 34.05 -3.97
N SER A 462 -14.15 33.41 -4.95
CA SER A 462 -13.61 33.16 -6.28
C SER A 462 -14.61 33.60 -7.35
N PRO A 463 -14.15 34.11 -8.50
CA PRO A 463 -15.06 34.42 -9.61
C PRO A 463 -15.55 33.16 -10.35
N PHE A 464 -15.08 31.98 -9.95
CA PHE A 464 -15.47 30.68 -10.47
C PHE A 464 -16.13 29.81 -9.40
N GLU A 465 -16.91 28.82 -9.83
CA GLU A 465 -17.52 27.80 -8.98
C GLU A 465 -16.79 26.46 -9.13
N PRO A 466 -16.76 25.62 -8.08
CA PRO A 466 -16.00 24.38 -8.10
C PRO A 466 -16.71 23.31 -8.94
N VAL A 467 -15.92 22.42 -9.54
CA VAL A 467 -16.40 21.26 -10.31
C VAL A 467 -16.00 19.97 -9.63
N VAL A 468 -14.73 19.89 -9.31
CA VAL A 468 -14.06 18.66 -8.85
C VAL A 468 -13.95 18.69 -7.34
N TRP A 469 -14.14 17.53 -6.76
CA TRP A 469 -13.90 17.19 -5.37
C TRP A 469 -12.79 16.15 -5.32
N VAL A 470 -11.73 16.45 -4.57
CA VAL A 470 -10.70 15.48 -4.19
C VAL A 470 -10.93 15.16 -2.72
N LEU A 471 -11.16 13.90 -2.39
CA LEU A 471 -11.47 13.49 -1.03
C LEU A 471 -10.22 13.65 -0.16
N GLU A 472 -10.32 14.43 0.92
CA GLU A 472 -9.29 14.43 1.97
C GLU A 472 -9.48 13.16 2.81
N ASN A 473 -8.68 12.14 2.54
CA ASN A 473 -8.69 10.94 3.37
C ASN A 473 -7.54 10.99 4.38
N TYR A 474 -7.89 11.17 5.65
CA TYR A 474 -6.94 11.25 6.75
C TYR A 474 -6.55 9.87 7.30
N SER A 475 -7.26 8.81 6.94
CA SER A 475 -6.99 7.44 7.38
C SER A 475 -6.59 6.59 6.17
N ILE A 476 -5.28 6.49 5.95
CA ILE A 476 -4.71 5.56 4.98
C ILE A 476 -4.04 4.45 5.78
N GLY A 477 -4.37 3.21 5.44
CA GLY A 477 -3.90 2.03 6.15
C GLY A 477 -2.43 1.73 5.90
N VAL A 478 -1.97 0.62 6.50
CA VAL A 478 -0.58 0.18 6.42
C VAL A 478 -0.13 -0.16 5.00
N ASP A 479 -1.08 -0.45 4.10
CA ASP A 479 -0.86 -0.73 2.68
C ASP A 479 -0.36 0.47 1.86
N SER A 480 -0.43 1.70 2.37
CA SER A 480 0.28 2.87 1.77
C SER A 480 1.78 2.64 1.61
N ARG A 481 2.36 1.82 2.48
CA ARG A 481 3.81 1.53 2.52
C ARG A 481 4.22 0.42 1.56
N GLU A 482 3.26 -0.15 0.85
CA GLU A 482 3.54 -1.14 -0.18
C GLU A 482 4.18 -0.45 -1.39
N LYS A 483 5.27 -1.02 -1.93
CA LYS A 483 6.04 -0.45 -3.06
C LYS A 483 5.20 -0.07 -4.28
N ILE A 484 4.07 -0.74 -4.50
CA ILE A 484 3.20 -0.55 -5.66
C ILE A 484 1.86 0.11 -5.33
N ALA A 485 1.62 0.47 -4.08
CA ALA A 485 0.41 1.18 -3.66
C ALA A 485 0.43 2.64 -4.12
N THR A 486 -0.74 3.27 -4.11
CA THR A 486 -0.86 4.71 -4.31
C THR A 486 -2.06 5.24 -3.52
N ASP A 487 -1.78 6.21 -2.65
CA ASP A 487 -2.75 6.79 -1.72
C ASP A 487 -3.90 7.52 -2.43
N GLY A 488 -3.65 7.99 -3.67
CA GLY A 488 -4.64 8.67 -4.50
C GLY A 488 -5.91 7.84 -4.75
N VAL A 489 -5.80 6.51 -4.61
CA VAL A 489 -6.92 5.59 -4.79
C VAL A 489 -7.96 5.78 -3.67
N ALA A 490 -7.50 5.98 -2.44
CA ALA A 490 -8.38 6.22 -1.30
C ALA A 490 -8.98 7.64 -1.31
N SER A 491 -8.43 8.53 -2.13
CA SER A 491 -8.84 9.93 -2.30
C SER A 491 -9.33 10.23 -3.72
N ARG A 492 -9.82 9.21 -4.44
CA ARG A 492 -10.13 9.26 -5.87
C ARG A 492 -10.92 10.53 -6.26
N PRO A 493 -10.36 11.39 -7.11
CA PRO A 493 -11.03 12.61 -7.56
C PRO A 493 -12.35 12.32 -8.27
N ARG A 494 -13.37 13.15 -8.02
CA ARG A 494 -14.73 13.01 -8.59
C ARG A 494 -15.46 14.36 -8.67
N LEU A 495 -16.66 14.42 -9.23
CA LEU A 495 -17.47 15.64 -9.24
C LEU A 495 -18.13 15.89 -7.88
N GLY A 496 -18.44 17.16 -7.59
CA GLY A 496 -19.26 17.52 -6.42
C GLY A 496 -20.63 16.84 -6.44
N VAL A 497 -21.16 16.52 -5.26
CA VAL A 497 -22.36 15.68 -5.08
C VAL A 497 -23.58 16.27 -5.80
N LYS A 498 -23.75 17.60 -5.74
CA LYS A 498 -24.84 18.29 -6.44
C LYS A 498 -24.71 18.20 -7.96
N LEU A 499 -23.50 18.21 -8.50
CA LEU A 499 -23.25 18.09 -9.94
C LEU A 499 -23.54 16.66 -10.42
N LEU A 500 -23.05 15.64 -9.71
CA LEU A 500 -23.36 14.24 -10.02
C LEU A 500 -24.87 14.01 -10.10
N LYS A 501 -25.62 14.54 -9.12
CA LYS A 501 -27.08 14.44 -9.09
C LYS A 501 -27.74 15.23 -10.22
N ALA A 502 -27.28 16.45 -10.49
CA ALA A 502 -27.84 17.29 -11.56
C ALA A 502 -27.66 16.67 -12.94
N PHE A 503 -26.55 15.95 -13.14
CA PHE A 503 -26.23 15.26 -14.40
C PHE A 503 -26.77 13.83 -14.48
N GLY A 504 -27.36 13.30 -13.40
CA GLY A 504 -27.87 11.93 -13.37
C GLY A 504 -26.77 10.88 -13.57
N LEU A 505 -25.56 11.16 -13.08
CA LEU A 505 -24.40 10.28 -13.19
C LEU A 505 -24.39 9.26 -12.06
N ILE A 506 -24.29 7.98 -12.43
CA ILE A 506 -24.32 6.86 -11.49
C ILE A 506 -22.91 6.26 -11.44
N PRO A 507 -22.20 6.31 -10.29
CA PRO A 507 -20.89 5.70 -10.14
C PRO A 507 -20.97 4.17 -10.10
N ASP A 508 -19.88 3.51 -10.49
CA ASP A 508 -19.60 2.14 -10.10
C ASP A 508 -19.19 2.05 -8.61
N LYS A 509 -18.92 0.82 -8.12
CA LYS A 509 -18.60 0.59 -6.70
C LYS A 509 -17.32 1.29 -6.23
N ASP A 510 -16.35 1.46 -7.13
CA ASP A 510 -15.00 1.95 -6.82
C ASP A 510 -14.82 3.42 -7.21
N PHE A 511 -15.89 4.09 -7.67
CA PHE A 511 -15.86 5.43 -8.22
C PHE A 511 -14.85 5.60 -9.36
N ARG A 512 -14.61 4.56 -10.16
CA ARG A 512 -13.74 4.62 -11.34
C ARG A 512 -14.49 5.16 -12.54
N GLU A 513 -15.75 4.76 -12.71
CA GLU A 513 -16.55 5.12 -13.87
C GLU A 513 -17.94 5.59 -13.46
N TRP A 514 -18.48 6.55 -14.21
CA TRP A 514 -19.85 7.01 -14.07
C TRP A 514 -20.57 6.89 -15.40
N ILE A 515 -21.73 6.27 -15.34
CA ILE A 515 -22.64 6.09 -16.47
C ILE A 515 -23.83 7.04 -16.37
N THR A 516 -24.43 7.36 -17.51
CA THR A 516 -25.73 8.05 -17.56
C THR A 516 -26.86 7.08 -17.24
N SER A 517 -28.08 7.60 -17.08
CA SER A 517 -29.30 6.78 -16.98
C SER A 517 -29.56 5.87 -18.19
N HIS A 518 -28.89 6.12 -19.33
CA HIS A 518 -28.98 5.31 -20.55
C HIS A 518 -27.83 4.30 -20.67
N ASN A 519 -27.07 4.07 -19.59
CA ASN A 519 -25.93 3.15 -19.54
C ASN A 519 -24.77 3.55 -20.48
N GLU A 520 -24.58 4.85 -20.71
CA GLU A 520 -23.46 5.38 -21.50
C GLU A 520 -22.36 5.87 -20.56
N LEU A 521 -21.10 5.49 -20.79
CA LEU A 521 -19.97 6.02 -20.04
C LEU A 521 -19.84 7.52 -20.27
N ALA A 522 -19.92 8.29 -19.19
CA ALA A 522 -19.88 9.75 -19.20
C ALA A 522 -18.63 10.31 -18.53
N MET A 523 -18.13 9.67 -17.48
CA MET A 523 -16.95 10.11 -16.75
C MET A 523 -16.10 8.93 -16.29
N ARG A 524 -14.79 9.12 -16.24
CA ARG A 524 -13.82 8.19 -15.71
C ARG A 524 -12.85 8.92 -14.80
N SER A 525 -12.50 8.31 -13.67
CA SER A 525 -11.43 8.75 -12.77
C SER A 525 -10.40 7.64 -12.70
N GLN A 526 -9.17 7.94 -13.07
CA GLN A 526 -8.05 7.00 -13.09
C GLN A 526 -6.99 7.43 -12.09
N VAL A 527 -6.47 6.48 -11.33
CA VAL A 527 -5.37 6.70 -10.37
C VAL A 527 -4.32 5.62 -10.55
N TRP A 528 -3.06 6.02 -10.68
CA TRP A 528 -1.93 5.13 -10.94
C TRP A 528 -0.65 5.59 -10.22
N GLY A 529 0.44 4.85 -10.44
CA GLY A 529 1.76 5.13 -9.87
C GLY A 529 2.09 4.35 -8.60
N GLY A 530 3.22 4.66 -7.97
CA GLY A 530 3.64 4.05 -6.70
C GLY A 530 4.95 4.62 -6.18
N ASP A 531 5.44 4.15 -5.03
CA ASP A 531 6.69 4.65 -4.43
C ASP A 531 7.83 3.63 -4.59
N GLY A 532 8.10 3.24 -5.83
CA GLY A 532 9.20 2.34 -6.17
C GLY A 532 10.55 3.05 -6.17
N TYR A 533 11.38 2.80 -5.16
CA TYR A 533 12.76 3.34 -5.04
C TYR A 533 13.71 3.12 -6.24
N LEU A 534 13.34 2.35 -7.26
CA LEU A 534 14.25 1.93 -8.35
C LEU A 534 13.82 2.32 -9.77
N THR A 535 12.68 2.97 -9.94
CA THR A 535 12.25 3.52 -11.24
C THR A 535 11.38 4.72 -10.95
N ARG A 536 11.63 5.86 -11.60
CA ARG A 536 10.81 7.09 -11.51
C ARG A 536 9.32 6.76 -11.54
N THR A 537 8.69 6.54 -10.40
CA THR A 537 7.28 6.27 -10.35
C THR A 537 6.58 7.59 -10.11
N THR A 538 5.86 8.01 -11.14
CA THR A 538 4.94 9.12 -11.07
C THR A 538 3.64 8.60 -10.45
N THR A 539 3.29 9.10 -9.27
CA THR A 539 1.91 9.03 -8.78
C THR A 539 1.06 10.03 -9.56
N GLY A 540 -0.06 9.54 -10.09
CA GLY A 540 -0.93 10.34 -10.93
C GLY A 540 -2.41 10.03 -10.72
N ALA A 541 -3.23 11.06 -10.87
CA ALA A 541 -4.68 10.93 -10.92
C ALA A 541 -5.21 11.84 -12.03
N VAL A 542 -6.17 11.36 -12.82
CA VAL A 542 -6.86 12.13 -13.86
C VAL A 542 -8.35 11.79 -13.83
N ILE A 543 -9.19 12.81 -13.96
CA ILE A 543 -10.62 12.65 -14.28
C ILE A 543 -10.85 13.14 -15.69
N GLU A 544 -11.54 12.33 -16.49
CA GLU A 544 -11.98 12.68 -17.83
C GLU A 544 -13.50 12.55 -17.95
N THR A 545 -14.12 13.43 -18.75
CA THR A 545 -15.56 13.40 -19.01
C THR A 545 -15.83 13.53 -20.50
N LYS A 546 -16.90 12.91 -21.01
CA LYS A 546 -17.43 13.27 -22.33
C LYS A 546 -18.04 14.68 -22.24
N MET A 547 -17.94 15.44 -23.33
CA MET A 547 -18.76 16.64 -23.49
C MET A 547 -20.23 16.21 -23.59
N VAL A 548 -20.90 16.11 -22.45
CA VAL A 548 -22.33 15.83 -22.44
C VAL A 548 -23.04 17.18 -22.62
N ARG A 549 -23.79 17.33 -23.71
CA ARG A 549 -24.79 18.41 -23.82
C ARG A 549 -25.86 18.14 -22.78
N PHE A 550 -25.77 18.79 -21.62
CA PHE A 550 -26.80 18.70 -20.61
C PHE A 550 -27.96 19.64 -21.00
N TYR A 551 -29.03 19.05 -21.51
CA TYR A 551 -30.29 19.74 -21.71
C TYR A 551 -31.05 19.82 -20.39
N GLY A 552 -30.83 20.89 -19.64
CA GLY A 552 -31.61 21.18 -18.43
C GLY A 552 -33.00 21.71 -18.79
N ARG A 553 -34.07 20.99 -18.43
CA ARG A 553 -35.44 21.52 -18.51
C ARG A 553 -35.63 22.64 -17.47
N ARG A 554 -35.56 23.90 -17.87
CA ARG A 554 -36.26 24.99 -17.16
C ARG A 554 -37.65 25.16 -17.78
N LYS A 555 -38.63 25.56 -16.97
CA LYS A 555 -40.03 25.83 -17.37
C LYS A 555 -40.20 26.87 -18.50
N THR A 556 -39.14 27.41 -19.07
CA THR A 556 -39.17 28.37 -20.18
C THR A 556 -37.94 28.18 -21.08
N GLY A 557 -38.04 27.30 -22.08
CA GLY A 557 -37.11 27.22 -23.23
C GLY A 557 -35.89 26.30 -23.06
N TRP A 558 -35.54 25.62 -24.17
CA TRP A 558 -34.34 24.78 -24.30
C TRP A 558 -33.07 25.64 -24.30
N THR A 559 -32.18 25.40 -23.33
CA THR A 559 -30.79 25.87 -23.42
C THR A 559 -29.89 24.67 -23.13
N GLY A 560 -29.07 24.29 -24.11
CA GLY A 560 -28.02 23.30 -23.91
C GLY A 560 -26.89 23.94 -23.13
N HIS A 561 -26.45 23.29 -22.06
CA HIS A 561 -25.20 23.62 -21.39
C HIS A 561 -24.14 22.62 -21.84
N TYR A 562 -23.02 23.14 -22.33
CA TYR A 562 -21.80 22.37 -22.50
C TYR A 562 -21.06 22.41 -21.17
N LEU A 563 -20.60 21.25 -20.71
CA LEU A 563 -19.46 21.16 -19.81
C LEU A 563 -18.19 21.19 -20.67
#